data_AF-A0A4Z1HSY9-F1
#
_entry.id   AF-A0A4Z1HSY9-F1
#
_cell.length_a   1.000
_cell.length_b   1.000
_cell.length_c   1.000
_cell.angle_alpha   90.00
_cell.angle_beta   90.00
_cell.angle_gamma   90.00
#
_symmetry.space_group_name_H-M   'P 1'
#
loop_
_entity.id
_entity.type
_entity.pdbx_description
1 polymer ?
#
loop_
_entity_poly.entity_id
_entity_poly.type
_entity_poly.pdbx_seq_one_letter_code
_entity_poly.pdbx_strand_id
1 'polypeptide(L)'
;MHVDMPTEMGCSLYQGNQPTLDSSAVSILRNAGALIFGKTTTPELTWLNSGPKTTNPHDVNCTPGGSSTGSAAAVADFQVPLSIGTQTGGSLMRPASYTGIFTMKPTYNAISLECQKICSIFLDTLGFFARSVEDLQLLADVFSLKDAHPHKTIPLKETRIAFMQTPMWDQAGPGTITAMNTAFTILHNRGIKVDQVPFPPEYTDSKILTQNFNTICKTEAQSSFLKEYNMDKSKLHPKSALSSKPHPTLHKDTTKLSTTSPVSEKSSLLPSSLNTTQFSPPASQKKHLSVCTISRKVSRSCL
;
A
#
# COMPACT_ATOMS: atom_id res chain seq x y z
N MET A 1 2.19 12.54 3.34
CA MET A 1 2.82 13.75 3.93
C MET A 1 1.85 14.34 4.96
N HIS A 2 2.30 15.11 5.94
CA HIS A 2 1.43 15.78 6.93
C HIS A 2 1.97 17.19 7.23
N VAL A 3 1.16 18.24 7.10
CA VAL A 3 1.64 19.64 7.20
C VAL A 3 2.08 20.04 8.60
N ASP A 4 1.48 19.45 9.64
CA ASP A 4 1.82 19.76 11.04
C ASP A 4 2.93 18.88 11.63
N MET A 5 3.48 17.91 10.88
CA MET A 5 4.48 16.96 11.41
C MET A 5 5.54 16.58 10.37
N PRO A 6 6.82 16.38 10.77
CA PRO A 6 7.84 15.94 9.84
C PRO A 6 7.48 14.65 9.09
N THR A 7 7.95 14.55 7.86
CA THR A 7 7.85 13.34 7.04
C THR A 7 9.23 12.96 6.53
N GLU A 8 9.91 12.11 7.30
CA GLU A 8 11.34 11.84 7.16
C GLU A 8 11.67 10.57 6.35
N MET A 9 10.65 9.85 5.88
CA MET A 9 10.78 8.68 5.00
C MET A 9 11.73 7.58 5.53
N GLY A 10 12.04 7.54 6.83
CA GLY A 10 13.05 6.65 7.39
C GLY A 10 14.46 6.86 6.79
N CYS A 11 14.74 8.03 6.22
CA CYS A 11 15.93 8.32 5.44
C CYS A 11 16.62 9.58 5.95
N SER A 12 17.93 9.52 6.13
CA SER A 12 18.71 10.66 6.66
C SER A 12 18.65 11.92 5.80
N LEU A 13 18.41 11.77 4.48
CA LEU A 13 18.18 12.88 3.54
C LEU A 13 16.96 13.72 3.87
N TYR A 14 16.00 13.14 4.57
CA TYR A 14 14.71 13.75 4.89
C TYR A 14 14.57 14.06 6.38
N GLN A 15 15.66 14.03 7.16
CA GLN A 15 15.64 14.41 8.58
C GLN A 15 15.09 15.84 8.73
N GLY A 16 14.07 16.02 9.55
CA GLY A 16 13.40 17.30 9.75
C GLY A 16 12.59 17.81 8.55
N ASN A 17 12.39 17.00 7.50
CA ASN A 17 11.63 17.41 6.33
C ASN A 17 10.18 17.71 6.70
N GLN A 18 9.78 18.97 6.58
CA GLN A 18 8.44 19.45 6.88
C GLN A 18 7.66 19.68 5.56
N PRO A 19 6.66 18.84 5.23
CA PRO A 19 5.89 19.03 4.01
C PRO A 19 4.99 20.27 4.09
N THR A 20 4.74 20.89 2.93
CA THR A 20 3.81 22.03 2.80
C THR A 20 2.37 21.60 2.48
N LEU A 21 2.15 20.32 2.15
CA LEU A 21 0.85 19.75 1.82
C LEU A 21 0.63 18.42 2.54
N ASP A 22 -0.63 18.18 2.91
CA ASP A 22 -1.09 16.87 3.37
C ASP A 22 -1.17 15.90 2.19
N SER A 23 -0.90 14.62 2.43
CA SER A 23 -1.29 13.59 1.47
C SER A 23 -2.80 13.48 1.37
N SER A 24 -3.30 13.03 0.22
CA SER A 24 -4.73 12.80 0.00
C SER A 24 -5.37 12.02 1.17
N ALA A 25 -4.73 10.94 1.62
CA ALA A 25 -5.20 10.16 2.75
C ALA A 25 -5.27 10.92 4.09
N VAL A 26 -4.30 11.79 4.36
CA VAL A 26 -4.29 12.63 5.57
C VAL A 26 -5.40 13.67 5.49
N SER A 27 -5.55 14.33 4.35
CA SER A 27 -6.62 15.31 4.12
C SER A 27 -8.01 14.70 4.28
N ILE A 28 -8.23 13.49 3.74
CA ILE A 28 -9.49 12.73 3.88
C ILE A 28 -9.78 12.44 5.37
N LEU A 29 -8.79 11.88 6.09
CA LEU A 29 -8.95 11.55 7.51
C LEU A 29 -9.23 12.80 8.36
N ARG A 30 -8.50 13.90 8.14
CA ARG A 30 -8.74 15.16 8.84
C ARG A 30 -10.13 15.72 8.59
N ASN A 31 -10.59 15.72 7.33
CA ASN A 31 -11.93 16.18 6.98
C ASN A 31 -13.03 15.28 7.57
N ALA A 32 -12.75 13.99 7.79
CA ALA A 32 -13.64 13.09 8.50
C ALA A 32 -13.61 13.30 10.04
N GLY A 33 -12.81 14.24 10.55
CA GLY A 33 -12.69 14.55 11.98
C GLY A 33 -11.72 13.63 12.74
N ALA A 34 -10.85 12.90 12.06
CA ALA A 34 -9.84 12.07 12.71
C ALA A 34 -8.78 12.92 13.41
N LEU A 35 -8.45 12.56 14.65
CA LEU A 35 -7.27 13.09 15.35
C LEU A 35 -6.03 12.31 14.91
N ILE A 36 -5.10 12.97 14.23
CA ILE A 36 -3.85 12.35 13.80
C ILE A 36 -2.83 12.47 14.93
N PHE A 37 -2.65 11.37 15.68
CA PHE A 37 -1.79 11.31 16.86
C PHE A 37 -0.31 11.48 16.55
N GLY A 38 0.18 10.92 15.43
CA GLY A 38 1.60 10.93 15.14
C GLY A 38 1.98 10.21 13.84
N LYS A 39 3.29 10.07 13.63
CA LYS A 39 3.89 9.42 12.47
C LYS A 39 4.59 8.15 12.92
N THR A 40 4.32 7.06 12.22
CA THR A 40 4.89 5.75 12.52
C THR A 40 6.16 5.50 11.72
N THR A 41 7.01 4.61 12.23
CA THR A 41 8.27 4.27 11.59
C THR A 41 8.05 3.49 10.29
N THR A 42 8.92 3.76 9.31
CA THR A 42 9.05 3.01 8.07
C THR A 42 10.54 2.73 7.85
N PRO A 43 10.89 1.62 7.19
CA PRO A 43 12.19 1.49 6.53
C PRO A 43 12.45 2.61 5.54
N GLU A 44 13.74 2.84 5.29
CA GLU A 44 14.22 3.90 4.40
C GLU A 44 13.51 3.86 3.05
N LEU A 45 12.84 4.96 2.69
CA LEU A 45 12.10 5.13 1.45
C LEU A 45 11.05 4.04 1.18
N THR A 46 10.56 3.37 2.23
CA THR A 46 9.70 2.16 2.17
C THR A 46 10.37 0.96 1.49
N TRP A 47 11.68 1.03 1.24
CA TRP A 47 12.47 0.11 0.45
C TRP A 47 13.40 -0.74 1.32
N LEU A 48 13.17 -2.06 1.26
CA LEU A 48 13.88 -3.08 2.05
C LEU A 48 13.67 -2.89 3.57
N ASN A 49 13.66 -3.97 4.35
CA ASN A 49 13.39 -3.90 5.81
C ASN A 49 14.57 -3.36 6.63
N SER A 50 15.39 -2.46 6.08
CA SER A 50 16.46 -1.77 6.82
C SER A 50 15.94 -0.51 7.49
N GLY A 51 16.25 -0.31 8.77
CA GLY A 51 16.17 1.02 9.38
C GLY A 51 15.44 1.14 10.72
N PRO A 52 14.18 0.69 10.88
CA PRO A 52 13.44 1.05 12.08
C PRO A 52 13.79 0.12 13.24
N LYS A 53 14.09 0.71 14.41
CA LYS A 53 14.28 0.00 15.68
C LYS A 53 12.98 -0.58 16.27
N THR A 54 11.86 -0.41 15.59
CA THR A 54 10.56 -0.91 16.04
C THR A 54 10.58 -2.42 16.15
N THR A 55 10.16 -2.90 17.30
CA THR A 55 10.09 -4.32 17.64
C THR A 55 8.65 -4.82 17.59
N ASN A 56 8.47 -6.14 17.62
CA ASN A 56 7.15 -6.74 17.65
C ASN A 56 6.53 -6.60 19.05
N PRO A 57 5.29 -6.11 19.20
CA PRO A 57 4.63 -6.02 20.50
C PRO A 57 4.48 -7.36 21.24
N HIS A 58 4.48 -8.48 20.53
CA HIS A 58 4.42 -9.82 21.13
C HIS A 58 5.78 -10.32 21.65
N ASP A 59 6.88 -9.82 21.10
CA ASP A 59 8.25 -10.13 21.52
C ASP A 59 9.21 -9.05 21.00
N VAL A 60 9.84 -8.32 21.94
CA VAL A 60 10.75 -7.22 21.62
C VAL A 60 12.00 -7.65 20.85
N ASN A 61 12.34 -8.94 20.84
CA ASN A 61 13.46 -9.48 20.06
C ASN A 61 13.07 -9.82 18.61
N CYS A 62 11.79 -9.73 18.27
CA CYS A 62 11.26 -10.06 16.97
C CYS A 62 10.94 -8.80 16.15
N THR A 63 10.96 -8.93 14.82
CA THR A 63 10.49 -7.87 13.91
C THR A 63 8.96 -7.84 13.85
N PRO A 64 8.32 -6.66 13.81
CA PRO A 64 6.89 -6.55 13.51
C PRO A 64 6.63 -6.68 12.00
N GLY A 65 7.65 -6.93 11.17
CA GLY A 65 7.56 -6.88 9.72
C GLY A 65 7.72 -5.45 9.19
N GLY A 66 7.35 -5.24 7.93
CA GLY A 66 7.53 -3.94 7.26
C GLY A 66 7.09 -3.99 5.80
N SER A 67 7.07 -2.88 5.07
CA SER A 67 7.58 -1.55 5.44
C SER A 67 6.67 -0.68 6.30
N SER A 68 5.39 -1.02 6.48
CA SER A 68 4.50 -0.30 7.43
C SER A 68 4.73 -0.72 8.89
N THR A 69 6.00 -0.75 9.30
CA THR A 69 6.52 -1.35 10.53
C THR A 69 5.90 -0.75 11.78
N GLY A 70 6.00 0.58 11.96
CA GLY A 70 5.43 1.25 13.12
C GLY A 70 3.91 1.27 13.12
N SER A 71 3.27 1.30 11.94
CA SER A 71 1.81 1.32 11.80
C SER A 71 1.18 0.05 12.36
N ALA A 72 1.73 -1.11 12.02
CA ALA A 72 1.24 -2.38 12.56
C ALA A 72 1.54 -2.52 14.06
N ALA A 73 2.78 -2.21 14.47
CA ALA A 73 3.18 -2.29 15.87
C ALA A 73 2.33 -1.38 16.78
N ALA A 74 2.06 -0.13 16.37
CA ALA A 74 1.26 0.80 17.17
C ALA A 74 -0.20 0.37 17.36
N VAL A 75 -0.80 -0.27 16.34
CA VAL A 75 -2.16 -0.80 16.45
C VAL A 75 -2.20 -2.06 17.33
N ALA A 76 -1.21 -2.94 17.16
CA ALA A 76 -1.08 -4.17 17.94
C ALA A 76 -0.75 -3.92 19.42
N ASP A 77 0.01 -2.86 19.72
CA ASP A 77 0.35 -2.41 21.07
C ASP A 77 -0.70 -1.45 21.67
N PHE A 78 -1.88 -1.36 21.07
CA PHE A 78 -3.01 -0.55 21.56
C PHE A 78 -2.75 0.97 21.69
N GLN A 79 -1.66 1.48 21.12
CA GLN A 79 -1.33 2.91 21.13
C GLN A 79 -2.35 3.74 20.33
N VAL A 80 -2.82 3.18 19.22
CA VAL A 80 -3.87 3.77 18.37
C VAL A 80 -4.88 2.70 17.94
N PRO A 81 -6.16 3.04 17.72
CA PRO A 81 -7.16 2.08 17.24
C PRO A 81 -7.00 1.73 15.76
N LEU A 82 -6.47 2.68 14.99
CA LEU A 82 -6.38 2.66 13.54
C LEU A 82 -5.03 3.21 13.12
N SER A 83 -4.46 2.65 12.06
CA SER A 83 -3.34 3.28 11.36
C SER A 83 -3.44 3.03 9.85
N ILE A 84 -2.73 3.86 9.09
CA ILE A 84 -2.58 3.69 7.64
C ILE A 84 -1.16 3.27 7.31
N GLY A 85 -0.99 2.61 6.17
CA GLY A 85 0.29 2.19 5.63
C GLY A 85 0.20 1.97 4.13
N THR A 86 1.26 1.41 3.56
CA THR A 86 1.35 1.16 2.13
C THR A 86 1.87 -0.24 1.85
N GLN A 87 1.51 -0.78 0.69
CA GLN A 87 2.01 -2.06 0.20
C GLN A 87 2.42 -1.96 -1.26
N THR A 88 3.69 -2.24 -1.51
CA THR A 88 4.26 -2.51 -2.84
C THR A 88 4.31 -4.02 -3.10
N GLY A 89 4.83 -4.81 -2.14
CA GLY A 89 4.87 -6.27 -2.24
C GLY A 89 4.03 -6.97 -1.16
N GLY A 90 4.32 -6.68 0.11
CA GLY A 90 3.63 -7.30 1.25
C GLY A 90 3.57 -6.40 2.48
N SER A 91 3.79 -5.11 2.32
CA SER A 91 4.06 -4.17 3.42
C SER A 91 2.84 -3.77 4.26
N LEU A 92 1.67 -4.36 3.99
CA LEU A 92 0.49 -4.35 4.86
C LEU A 92 0.24 -5.76 5.42
N MET A 93 0.10 -6.76 4.55
CA MET A 93 -0.27 -8.13 4.94
C MET A 93 0.77 -8.78 5.86
N ARG A 94 2.06 -8.64 5.54
CA ARG A 94 3.15 -9.23 6.33
C ARG A 94 3.22 -8.64 7.74
N PRO A 95 3.32 -7.31 7.94
CA PRO A 95 3.40 -6.79 9.31
C PRO A 95 2.12 -7.04 10.11
N ALA A 96 0.93 -6.99 9.51
CA ALA A 96 -0.31 -7.35 10.21
C ALA A 96 -0.31 -8.81 10.69
N SER A 97 0.13 -9.73 9.83
CA SER A 97 0.28 -11.14 10.17
C SER A 97 1.27 -11.35 11.32
N TYR A 98 2.41 -10.64 11.29
CA TYR A 98 3.45 -10.77 12.32
C TYR A 98 3.01 -10.19 13.67
N THR A 99 2.19 -9.14 13.67
CA THR A 99 1.71 -8.49 14.90
C THR A 99 0.30 -8.92 15.30
N GLY A 100 -0.32 -9.88 14.61
CA GLY A 100 -1.61 -10.46 15.00
C GLY A 100 -2.80 -9.50 14.94
N ILE A 101 -2.86 -8.62 13.94
CA ILE A 101 -3.95 -7.63 13.75
C ILE A 101 -4.61 -7.74 12.39
N PHE A 102 -5.75 -7.07 12.22
CA PHE A 102 -6.45 -7.01 10.94
C PHE A 102 -5.83 -5.95 10.03
N THR A 103 -5.86 -6.21 8.73
CA THR A 103 -5.43 -5.25 7.71
C THR A 103 -6.27 -5.39 6.45
N MET A 104 -6.36 -4.30 5.71
CA MET A 104 -6.97 -4.29 4.39
C MET A 104 -6.02 -3.60 3.41
N LYS A 105 -5.73 -4.27 2.30
CA LYS A 105 -5.18 -3.65 1.10
C LYS A 105 -6.31 -3.54 0.08
N PRO A 106 -6.90 -2.35 -0.12
CA PRO A 106 -7.92 -2.13 -1.13
C PRO A 106 -7.48 -2.53 -2.54
N THR A 107 -8.44 -2.51 -3.47
CA THR A 107 -8.17 -2.55 -4.91
C THR A 107 -7.13 -1.50 -5.28
N TYR A 108 -6.20 -1.87 -6.16
CA TYR A 108 -5.18 -0.95 -6.64
C TYR A 108 -5.82 0.33 -7.18
N ASN A 109 -5.23 1.48 -6.85
CA ASN A 109 -5.70 2.80 -7.24
C ASN A 109 -7.10 3.19 -6.74
N ALA A 110 -7.68 2.48 -5.76
CA ALA A 110 -8.93 2.89 -5.12
C ALA A 110 -8.76 4.10 -4.19
N ILE A 111 -7.52 4.39 -3.75
CA ILE A 111 -7.16 5.55 -2.94
C ILE A 111 -5.96 6.24 -3.59
N SER A 112 -6.04 7.57 -3.72
CA SER A 112 -4.97 8.38 -4.27
C SER A 112 -3.70 8.32 -3.41
N LEU A 113 -2.54 8.20 -4.07
CA LEU A 113 -1.21 8.26 -3.44
C LEU A 113 -0.61 9.66 -3.50
N GLU A 114 -1.41 10.69 -3.80
CA GLU A 114 -0.95 12.07 -3.88
C GLU A 114 -0.24 12.51 -2.60
N CYS A 115 0.91 13.16 -2.80
CA CYS A 115 1.85 13.56 -1.76
C CYS A 115 2.23 12.39 -0.82
N GLN A 116 2.41 11.19 -1.35
CA GLN A 116 3.11 10.08 -0.72
C GLN A 116 4.48 9.88 -1.37
N LYS A 117 5.47 9.36 -0.62
CA LYS A 117 6.69 8.86 -1.27
C LYS A 117 6.34 7.60 -2.05
N ILE A 118 6.54 7.65 -3.36
CA ILE A 118 6.32 6.53 -4.27
C ILE A 118 7.59 5.69 -4.36
N CYS A 119 7.41 4.38 -4.31
CA CYS A 119 8.41 3.36 -4.62
C CYS A 119 8.14 2.77 -6.01
N SER A 120 6.89 2.40 -6.30
CA SER A 120 6.49 1.82 -7.57
C SER A 120 5.06 2.24 -7.89
N ILE A 121 4.89 2.92 -9.02
CA ILE A 121 3.60 3.46 -9.45
C ILE A 121 2.61 2.31 -9.70
N PHE A 122 3.06 1.18 -10.27
CA PHE A 122 2.20 0.04 -10.57
C PHE A 122 1.84 -0.85 -9.37
N LEU A 123 2.59 -0.73 -8.27
CA LEU A 123 2.46 -1.68 -7.16
C LEU A 123 2.00 -1.02 -5.87
N ASP A 124 2.37 0.24 -5.63
CA ASP A 124 2.05 0.93 -4.39
C ASP A 124 0.53 1.03 -4.21
N THR A 125 0.07 0.57 -3.05
CA THR A 125 -1.34 0.65 -2.66
C THR A 125 -1.41 1.11 -1.20
N LEU A 126 -2.17 2.17 -0.93
CA LEU A 126 -2.47 2.59 0.45
C LEU A 126 -3.44 1.59 1.09
N GLY A 127 -3.27 1.31 2.38
CA GLY A 127 -4.21 0.47 3.12
C GLY A 127 -4.17 0.72 4.61
N PHE A 128 -4.86 -0.15 5.34
CA PHE A 128 -5.30 0.11 6.71
C PHE A 128 -4.86 -1.00 7.66
N PHE A 129 -4.68 -0.65 8.93
CA PHE A 129 -4.55 -1.58 10.05
C PHE A 129 -5.57 -1.24 11.12
N ALA A 130 -6.16 -2.29 11.71
CA ALA A 130 -7.11 -2.15 12.81
C ALA A 130 -7.12 -3.41 13.69
N ARG A 131 -7.82 -3.34 14.82
CA ARG A 131 -8.04 -4.50 15.72
C ARG A 131 -9.39 -5.19 15.51
N SER A 132 -10.20 -4.70 14.58
CA SER A 132 -11.49 -5.30 14.23
C SER A 132 -11.80 -5.11 12.75
N VAL A 133 -12.71 -5.93 12.21
CA VAL A 133 -13.16 -5.80 10.81
C VAL A 133 -14.06 -4.57 10.67
N GLU A 134 -14.83 -4.24 11.71
CA GLU A 134 -15.71 -3.07 11.76
C GLU A 134 -14.92 -1.76 11.65
N ASP A 135 -13.73 -1.73 12.25
CA ASP A 135 -12.82 -0.59 12.16
C ASP A 135 -12.17 -0.47 10.77
N LEU A 136 -11.91 -1.58 10.09
CA LEU A 136 -11.51 -1.56 8.68
C LEU A 136 -12.65 -1.05 7.78
N GLN A 137 -13.89 -1.45 8.05
CA GLN A 137 -15.06 -0.96 7.33
C GLN A 137 -15.25 0.55 7.56
N LEU A 138 -15.08 1.03 8.79
CA LEU A 138 -15.12 2.47 9.09
C LEU A 138 -14.13 3.25 8.22
N LEU A 139 -12.89 2.75 8.08
CA LEU A 139 -11.92 3.37 7.18
C LEU A 139 -12.33 3.24 5.71
N ALA A 140 -12.86 2.09 5.28
CA ALA A 140 -13.37 1.93 3.93
C ALA A 140 -14.45 2.99 3.59
N ASP A 141 -15.36 3.25 4.52
CA ASP A 141 -16.44 4.23 4.38
C ASP A 141 -15.87 5.66 4.32
N VAL A 142 -14.92 6.00 5.19
CA VAL A 142 -14.24 7.31 5.20
C VAL A 142 -13.54 7.58 3.88
N PHE A 143 -12.90 6.56 3.31
CA PHE A 143 -12.24 6.65 2.00
C PHE A 143 -13.22 6.45 0.83
N SER A 144 -14.52 6.27 1.09
CA SER A 144 -15.55 6.06 0.08
C SER A 144 -15.22 4.93 -0.89
N LEU A 145 -14.64 3.84 -0.37
CA LEU A 145 -14.32 2.67 -1.18
C LEU A 145 -15.61 2.05 -1.72
N LYS A 146 -15.61 1.76 -3.02
CA LYS A 146 -16.75 1.17 -3.71
C LYS A 146 -16.36 -0.17 -4.28
N ASP A 147 -17.20 -1.15 -4.03
CA ASP A 147 -17.16 -2.41 -4.74
C ASP A 147 -17.51 -2.20 -6.21
N ALA A 148 -16.92 -3.00 -7.10
CA ALA A 148 -17.27 -3.00 -8.52
C ALA A 148 -18.74 -3.41 -8.76
N HIS A 149 -19.32 -4.15 -7.82
CA HIS A 149 -20.70 -4.61 -7.84
C HIS A 149 -21.35 -4.34 -6.48
N PRO A 150 -22.67 -4.08 -6.42
CA PRO A 150 -23.36 -3.93 -5.15
C PRO A 150 -23.10 -5.11 -4.22
N HIS A 151 -22.75 -4.82 -2.96
CA HIS A 151 -22.56 -5.85 -1.94
C HIS A 151 -23.81 -6.73 -1.84
N LYS A 152 -23.60 -8.04 -1.89
CA LYS A 152 -24.65 -9.04 -1.64
C LYS A 152 -24.29 -9.76 -0.35
N THR A 153 -25.15 -9.66 0.65
CA THR A 153 -25.02 -10.47 1.86
C THR A 153 -25.28 -11.93 1.49
N ILE A 154 -24.23 -12.73 1.47
CA ILE A 154 -24.33 -14.18 1.24
C ILE A 154 -24.33 -14.85 2.63
N PRO A 155 -25.35 -15.64 2.98
CA PRO A 155 -25.34 -16.43 4.21
C PRO A 155 -24.09 -17.29 4.27
N LEU A 156 -23.46 -17.36 5.45
CA LEU A 156 -22.17 -18.06 5.60
C LEU A 156 -22.20 -19.53 5.13
N LYS A 157 -23.36 -20.20 5.25
CA LYS A 157 -23.58 -21.57 4.76
C LYS A 157 -23.62 -21.70 3.24
N GLU A 158 -23.94 -20.62 2.54
CA GLU A 158 -23.99 -20.55 1.07
C GLU A 158 -22.65 -20.06 0.48
N THR A 159 -21.76 -19.52 1.33
CA THR A 159 -20.42 -19.10 0.93
C THR A 159 -19.58 -20.30 0.52
N ARG A 160 -18.92 -20.17 -0.63
CA ARG A 160 -17.88 -21.09 -1.10
C ARG A 160 -16.52 -20.43 -0.96
N ILE A 161 -15.60 -21.12 -0.29
CA ILE A 161 -14.25 -20.62 -0.06
C ILE A 161 -13.29 -21.51 -0.84
N ALA A 162 -12.43 -20.90 -1.65
CA ALA A 162 -11.31 -21.61 -2.28
C ALA A 162 -10.10 -21.58 -1.35
N PHE A 163 -9.61 -22.76 -0.97
CA PHE A 163 -8.30 -22.91 -0.33
C PHE A 163 -7.26 -23.10 -1.43
N MET A 164 -6.40 -22.10 -1.63
CA MET A 164 -5.41 -22.10 -2.69
C MET A 164 -4.00 -22.01 -2.10
N GLN A 165 -3.16 -22.98 -2.44
CA GLN A 165 -1.74 -22.92 -2.16
C GLN A 165 -1.06 -22.08 -3.24
N THR A 166 -0.31 -21.06 -2.83
CA THR A 166 0.44 -20.22 -3.78
C THR A 166 1.61 -20.98 -4.39
N PRO A 167 2.18 -20.52 -5.52
CA PRO A 167 3.42 -21.07 -6.09
C PRO A 167 4.62 -21.06 -5.13
N MET A 168 4.54 -20.27 -4.06
CA MET A 168 5.57 -20.16 -3.01
C MET A 168 5.26 -21.05 -1.79
N TRP A 169 4.26 -21.93 -1.87
CA TRP A 169 3.79 -22.72 -0.72
C TRP A 169 4.88 -23.61 -0.11
N ASP A 170 5.78 -24.15 -0.93
CA ASP A 170 6.90 -24.97 -0.46
C ASP A 170 7.89 -24.19 0.45
N GLN A 171 7.81 -22.87 0.45
CA GLN A 171 8.59 -21.98 1.32
C GLN A 171 7.80 -21.53 2.57
N ALA A 172 6.54 -21.95 2.72
CA ALA A 172 5.73 -21.58 3.87
C ALA A 172 6.31 -22.20 5.15
N GLY A 173 6.55 -21.35 6.15
CA GLY A 173 6.98 -21.81 7.47
C GLY A 173 5.87 -22.61 8.18
N PRO A 174 6.23 -23.40 9.21
CA PRO A 174 5.28 -24.25 9.93
C PRO A 174 4.14 -23.46 10.57
N GLY A 175 4.39 -22.22 11.00
CA GLY A 175 3.35 -21.32 11.54
C GLY A 175 2.26 -21.00 10.50
N THR A 176 2.65 -20.65 9.27
CA THR A 176 1.71 -20.37 8.17
C THR A 176 0.91 -21.62 7.81
N ILE A 177 1.57 -22.76 7.67
CA ILE A 177 0.90 -24.04 7.37
C ILE A 177 -0.12 -24.37 8.46
N THR A 178 0.26 -24.24 9.73
CA THR A 178 -0.61 -24.50 10.88
C THR A 178 -1.81 -23.55 10.91
N ALA A 179 -1.59 -22.25 10.69
CA ALA A 179 -2.67 -21.25 10.67
C ALA A 179 -3.67 -21.53 9.53
N MET A 180 -3.19 -21.87 8.35
CA MET A 180 -4.04 -22.20 7.19
C MET A 180 -4.85 -23.49 7.41
N ASN A 181 -4.23 -24.53 7.99
CA ASN A 181 -4.93 -25.77 8.36
C ASN A 181 -5.98 -25.53 9.46
N THR A 182 -5.67 -24.65 10.42
CA THR A 182 -6.61 -24.24 11.47
C THR A 182 -7.81 -23.51 10.87
N ALA A 183 -7.57 -22.57 9.95
CA ALA A 183 -8.65 -21.87 9.25
C ALA A 183 -9.53 -22.83 8.45
N PHE A 184 -8.94 -23.77 7.71
CA PHE A 184 -9.68 -24.82 7.00
C PHE A 184 -10.57 -25.63 7.96
N THR A 185 -10.02 -26.09 9.08
CA THR A 185 -10.73 -26.89 10.09
C THR A 185 -11.90 -26.11 10.70
N ILE A 186 -11.69 -24.84 11.04
CA ILE A 186 -12.73 -23.96 11.60
C ILE A 186 -13.89 -23.80 10.61
N LEU A 187 -13.59 -23.56 9.33
CA LEU A 187 -14.61 -23.37 8.30
C LEU A 187 -15.38 -24.67 8.04
N HIS A 188 -14.66 -25.79 7.90
CA HIS A 188 -15.24 -27.11 7.68
C HIS A 188 -16.19 -27.50 8.84
N ASN A 189 -15.76 -27.32 10.09
CA ASN A 189 -16.58 -27.65 11.28
C ASN A 189 -17.84 -26.78 11.40
N ARG A 190 -17.89 -25.63 10.73
CA ARG A 190 -19.09 -24.79 10.63
C ARG A 190 -20.00 -25.14 9.44
N GLY A 191 -19.68 -26.21 8.71
CA GLY A 191 -20.44 -26.65 7.53
C GLY A 191 -20.26 -25.75 6.32
N ILE A 192 -19.18 -24.96 6.26
CA ILE A 192 -18.88 -24.08 5.14
C ILE A 192 -18.15 -24.90 4.08
N LYS A 193 -18.56 -24.76 2.81
CA LYS A 193 -17.91 -25.46 1.70
C LYS A 193 -16.55 -24.82 1.40
N VAL A 194 -15.48 -25.57 1.67
CA VAL A 194 -14.10 -25.18 1.35
C VAL A 194 -13.53 -26.13 0.30
N ASP A 195 -13.33 -25.63 -0.91
CA ASP A 195 -12.78 -26.40 -2.03
C ASP A 195 -11.26 -26.15 -2.10
N GLN A 196 -10.44 -27.20 -2.16
CA GLN A 196 -9.03 -27.02 -2.54
C GLN A 196 -8.95 -26.76 -4.04
N VAL A 197 -8.38 -25.63 -4.43
CA VAL A 197 -8.31 -25.19 -5.82
C VAL A 197 -6.84 -24.98 -6.19
N PRO A 198 -6.34 -25.56 -7.31
CA PRO A 198 -4.98 -25.31 -7.75
C PRO A 198 -4.81 -23.82 -8.13
N PHE A 199 -3.60 -23.30 -7.95
CA PHE A 199 -3.27 -21.98 -8.47
C PHE A 199 -3.39 -21.99 -10.01
N PRO A 200 -3.84 -20.89 -10.66
CA PRO A 200 -4.01 -20.87 -12.10
C PRO A 200 -2.71 -21.29 -12.82
N PRO A 201 -2.77 -22.22 -13.79
CA PRO A 201 -1.60 -22.83 -14.41
C PRO A 201 -0.62 -21.81 -15.02
N GLU A 202 -1.15 -20.71 -15.54
CA GLU A 202 -0.40 -19.58 -16.11
C GLU A 202 0.49 -18.84 -15.10
N TYR A 203 0.27 -19.04 -13.79
CA TYR A 203 0.99 -18.39 -12.70
C TYR A 203 1.67 -19.38 -11.76
N THR A 204 1.98 -20.61 -12.19
CA THR A 204 2.54 -21.65 -11.30
C THR A 204 4.04 -21.55 -11.07
N ASP A 205 4.79 -20.84 -11.92
CA ASP A 205 6.24 -20.70 -11.77
C ASP A 205 6.59 -19.55 -10.80
N SER A 206 6.96 -19.91 -9.57
CA SER A 206 7.35 -18.95 -8.53
C SER A 206 8.60 -18.15 -8.88
N LYS A 207 9.51 -18.67 -9.72
CA LYS A 207 10.70 -17.94 -10.16
C LYS A 207 10.30 -16.85 -11.15
N ILE A 208 9.43 -17.15 -12.11
CA ILE A 208 8.92 -16.16 -13.07
C ILE A 208 8.13 -15.07 -12.35
N LEU A 209 7.23 -15.43 -11.42
CA LEU A 209 6.48 -14.45 -10.63
C LEU A 209 7.39 -13.54 -9.81
N THR A 210 8.38 -14.14 -9.14
CA THR A 210 9.36 -13.39 -8.34
C THR A 210 10.21 -12.49 -9.23
N GLN A 211 10.62 -12.97 -10.40
CA GLN A 211 11.38 -12.19 -11.37
C GLN A 211 10.55 -11.01 -11.89
N ASN A 212 9.31 -11.23 -12.30
CA ASN A 212 8.42 -10.19 -12.81
C ASN A 212 8.18 -9.10 -11.76
N PHE A 213 7.83 -9.51 -10.53
CA PHE A 213 7.68 -8.58 -9.41
C PHE A 213 8.96 -7.77 -9.19
N ASN A 214 10.12 -8.44 -9.11
CA ASN A 214 11.38 -7.76 -8.87
C ASN A 214 11.77 -6.82 -10.01
N THR A 215 11.52 -7.19 -11.27
CA THR A 215 11.79 -6.34 -12.43
C THR A 215 10.98 -5.06 -12.33
N ILE A 216 9.65 -5.16 -12.17
CA ILE A 216 8.77 -3.98 -12.07
C ILE A 216 9.18 -3.12 -10.87
N CYS A 217 9.24 -3.74 -9.70
CA CYS A 217 9.47 -3.05 -8.44
C CYS A 217 10.84 -2.35 -8.39
N LYS A 218 11.91 -3.03 -8.83
CA LYS A 218 13.26 -2.44 -8.83
C LYS A 218 13.45 -1.38 -9.91
N THR A 219 12.91 -1.60 -11.11
CA THR A 219 13.01 -0.61 -12.19
C THR A 219 12.28 0.68 -11.82
N GLU A 220 11.08 0.59 -11.26
CA GLU A 220 10.36 1.79 -10.84
C GLU A 220 10.95 2.44 -9.59
N ALA A 221 11.46 1.66 -8.63
CA ALA A 221 12.16 2.18 -7.46
C ALA A 221 13.42 2.95 -7.88
N GLN A 222 14.16 2.44 -8.87
CA GLN A 222 15.34 3.13 -9.42
C GLN A 222 14.97 4.52 -9.95
N SER A 223 13.90 4.63 -10.74
CA SER A 223 13.41 5.92 -11.22
C SER A 223 12.89 6.81 -10.09
N SER A 224 12.12 6.24 -9.16
CA SER A 224 11.48 6.97 -8.04
C SER A 224 12.48 7.50 -7.01
N PHE A 225 13.64 6.86 -6.88
CA PHE A 225 14.70 7.22 -5.93
C PHE A 225 15.92 7.88 -6.59
N LEU A 226 15.87 8.13 -7.90
CA LEU A 226 16.97 8.74 -8.66
C LEU A 226 17.35 10.13 -8.11
N LYS A 227 16.35 10.91 -7.67
CA LYS A 227 16.57 12.21 -7.04
C LYS A 227 17.44 12.05 -5.79
N GLU A 228 17.06 11.16 -4.88
CA GLU A 228 17.79 10.91 -3.64
C GLU A 228 19.22 10.41 -3.90
N TYR A 229 19.36 9.50 -4.88
CA TYR A 229 20.66 8.99 -5.29
C TYR A 229 21.59 10.10 -5.79
N ASN A 230 21.07 11.01 -6.61
CA ASN A 230 21.82 12.13 -7.17
C ASN A 230 22.08 13.24 -6.15
N MET A 231 21.20 13.42 -5.16
CA MET A 231 21.41 14.38 -4.08
C MET A 231 22.62 14.00 -3.23
N ASP A 232 22.59 12.80 -2.63
CA ASP A 232 23.72 12.29 -1.85
C ASP A 232 23.53 10.79 -1.56
N LYS A 233 24.09 9.94 -2.43
CA LYS A 233 24.07 8.48 -2.24
C LYS A 233 24.75 7.99 -0.96
N SER A 234 25.64 8.78 -0.34
CA SER A 234 26.32 8.37 0.90
C SER A 234 25.39 8.41 2.11
N LYS A 235 24.29 9.16 2.00
CA LYS A 235 23.22 9.28 2.99
C LYS A 235 22.10 8.25 2.82
N LEU A 236 22.18 7.42 1.78
CA LEU A 236 21.29 6.29 1.58
C LEU A 236 21.88 5.02 2.18
N HIS A 237 21.03 4.16 2.72
CA HIS A 237 21.43 2.82 3.10
C HIS A 237 22.04 2.09 1.87
N PRO A 238 23.13 1.31 2.01
CA PRO A 238 23.85 0.74 0.86
C PRO A 238 22.97 -0.05 -0.12
N LYS A 239 21.97 -0.79 0.40
CA LYS A 239 21.05 -1.54 -0.45
C LYS A 239 20.08 -0.64 -1.23
N SER A 240 19.64 0.48 -0.64
CA SER A 240 18.82 1.50 -1.30
C SER A 240 19.64 2.22 -2.37
N ALA A 241 20.87 2.61 -2.05
CA ALA A 241 21.80 3.22 -3.00
C ALA A 241 22.07 2.31 -4.20
N LEU A 242 22.29 1.01 -3.96
CA LEU A 242 22.50 0.04 -5.03
C LEU A 242 21.28 -0.10 -5.94
N SER A 243 20.08 -0.13 -5.36
CA SER A 243 18.82 -0.25 -6.10
C SER A 243 18.48 1.02 -6.90
N SER A 244 18.97 2.17 -6.45
CA SER A 244 18.73 3.47 -7.07
C SER A 244 19.78 3.84 -8.13
N LYS A 245 20.88 3.07 -8.24
CA LYS A 245 21.96 3.32 -9.19
C LYS A 245 21.42 3.14 -10.62
N PRO A 246 21.50 4.15 -11.51
CA PRO A 246 21.05 4.04 -12.90
C PRO A 246 21.70 2.87 -13.64
N HIS A 247 20.95 2.19 -14.51
CA HIS A 247 21.55 1.26 -15.45
C HIS A 247 22.51 2.02 -16.40
N PRO A 248 23.67 1.44 -16.77
CA PRO A 248 24.52 2.01 -17.81
C PRO A 248 23.66 2.22 -19.05
N THR A 249 23.63 3.46 -19.55
CA THR A 249 22.85 3.84 -20.72
C THR A 249 23.13 2.90 -21.90
N LEU A 250 22.07 2.44 -22.58
CA LEU A 250 22.12 1.80 -23.92
C LEU A 250 22.71 2.71 -25.02
N HIS A 251 23.17 3.91 -24.69
CA HIS A 251 23.68 4.92 -25.62
C HIS A 251 25.11 4.68 -26.15
N LYS A 252 25.69 3.48 -26.03
CA LYS A 252 27.03 3.22 -26.59
C LYS A 252 27.07 2.65 -28.01
N ASP A 253 25.93 2.31 -28.63
CA ASP A 253 25.92 1.68 -29.96
C ASP A 253 24.94 2.32 -30.98
N THR A 254 24.91 3.65 -31.10
CA THR A 254 24.21 4.33 -32.23
C THR A 254 25.15 4.85 -33.33
N THR A 255 26.44 4.51 -33.33
CA THR A 255 27.39 4.88 -34.39
C THR A 255 27.42 3.91 -35.59
N LYS A 256 26.46 3.00 -35.72
CA LYS A 256 26.28 2.18 -36.94
C LYS A 256 24.81 2.06 -37.35
N LEU A 257 24.18 3.18 -37.71
CA LEU A 257 23.07 3.15 -38.64
C LEU A 257 23.57 3.68 -39.98
N SER A 258 23.74 2.73 -40.90
CA SER A 258 24.06 2.96 -42.31
C SER A 258 23.06 3.91 -42.93
N THR A 259 23.57 4.94 -43.58
CA THR A 259 22.84 5.82 -44.50
C THR A 259 22.07 5.00 -45.52
N THR A 260 20.74 4.98 -45.40
CA THR A 260 19.83 4.63 -46.49
C THR A 260 18.84 5.78 -46.66
N SER A 261 18.63 6.14 -47.92
CA SER A 261 18.08 7.40 -48.42
C SER A 261 16.67 7.76 -47.90
N PRO A 262 16.30 9.06 -47.88
CA PRO A 262 15.01 9.49 -47.33
C PRO A 262 13.85 9.12 -48.26
N VAL A 263 12.86 8.42 -47.71
CA VAL A 263 11.53 8.27 -48.32
C VAL A 263 10.70 9.49 -47.92
N SER A 264 10.14 10.18 -48.91
CA SER A 264 9.28 11.34 -48.73
C SER A 264 7.91 10.92 -48.18
N GLU A 265 7.51 11.43 -47.01
CA GLU A 265 6.11 11.38 -46.57
C GLU A 265 5.52 12.79 -46.50
N LYS A 266 4.41 12.97 -47.23
CA LYS A 266 3.60 14.17 -47.25
C LYS A 266 2.79 14.24 -45.95
N SER A 267 2.99 15.31 -45.19
CA SER A 267 2.16 15.70 -44.05
C SER A 267 0.87 16.37 -44.55
N SER A 268 -0.29 15.75 -44.31
CA SER A 268 -1.60 16.41 -44.40
C SER A 268 -2.07 16.77 -42.99
N LEU A 269 -1.96 18.06 -42.66
CA LEU A 269 -2.47 18.68 -41.44
C LEU A 269 -4.01 18.69 -41.46
N LEU A 270 -4.64 18.20 -40.38
CA LEU A 270 -6.04 18.46 -40.05
C LEU A 270 -6.10 19.53 -38.94
N PRO A 271 -7.00 20.52 -39.03
CA PRO A 271 -7.00 21.66 -38.12
C PRO A 271 -7.67 21.37 -36.77
N SER A 272 -7.12 22.03 -35.76
CA SER A 272 -7.61 22.15 -34.39
C SER A 272 -8.89 22.99 -34.31
N SER A 273 -9.89 22.52 -33.57
CA SER A 273 -10.93 23.40 -33.00
C SER A 273 -11.22 22.98 -31.56
N LEU A 274 -10.75 23.82 -30.64
CA LEU A 274 -11.08 23.80 -29.21
C LEU A 274 -12.37 24.59 -29.03
N ASN A 275 -13.43 23.95 -28.54
CA ASN A 275 -14.62 24.65 -28.03
C ASN A 275 -14.58 24.64 -26.51
N THR A 276 -14.32 25.81 -25.94
CA THR A 276 -14.41 26.14 -24.51
C THR A 276 -15.86 26.42 -24.13
N THR A 277 -16.52 25.48 -23.46
CA THR A 277 -17.77 25.76 -22.73
C THR A 277 -17.45 26.12 -21.27
N GLN A 278 -17.75 27.36 -20.92
CA GLN A 278 -17.69 27.91 -19.56
C GLN A 278 -18.66 27.17 -18.63
N PHE A 279 -18.16 26.70 -17.48
CA PHE A 279 -18.98 26.25 -16.36
C PHE A 279 -18.93 27.29 -15.23
N SER A 280 -20.07 27.87 -14.87
CA SER A 280 -20.23 28.73 -13.70
C SER A 280 -20.58 27.87 -12.46
N PRO A 281 -20.08 28.20 -11.25
CA PRO A 281 -20.38 27.44 -10.04
C PRO A 281 -21.70 27.91 -9.38
N PRO A 282 -22.50 27.02 -8.74
CA PRO A 282 -23.59 27.45 -7.89
C PRO A 282 -23.14 27.72 -6.44
N ALA A 283 -23.99 28.50 -5.77
CA ALA A 283 -23.76 29.24 -4.55
C ALA A 283 -23.58 28.42 -3.26
N SER A 284 -22.97 29.08 -2.28
CA SER A 284 -22.70 28.64 -0.92
C SER A 284 -23.97 28.37 -0.10
N GLN A 285 -23.97 27.27 0.66
CA GLN A 285 -24.83 27.13 1.83
C GLN A 285 -23.99 26.71 3.03
N LYS A 286 -23.92 27.62 4.01
CA LYS A 286 -23.46 27.36 5.38
C LYS A 286 -24.45 26.42 6.05
N LYS A 287 -23.98 25.31 6.63
CA LYS A 287 -24.67 24.61 7.70
C LYS A 287 -23.71 24.31 8.84
N HIS A 288 -24.24 24.54 10.04
CA HIS A 288 -23.59 24.58 11.34
C HIS A 288 -22.83 23.29 11.70
N LEU A 289 -21.68 23.49 12.34
CA LEU A 289 -20.92 22.49 13.09
C LEU A 289 -21.77 21.89 14.23
N SER A 290 -21.85 20.57 14.28
CA SER A 290 -21.94 19.82 15.54
C SER A 290 -20.73 18.91 15.64
N VAL A 291 -19.92 19.15 16.66
CA VAL A 291 -18.82 18.28 17.09
C VAL A 291 -19.42 16.95 17.53
N CYS A 292 -19.11 15.86 16.83
CA CYS A 292 -19.31 14.52 17.35
C CYS A 292 -18.02 13.72 17.12
N THR A 293 -17.35 13.41 18.21
CA THR A 293 -16.29 12.42 18.33
C THR A 293 -16.70 11.13 17.62
N ILE A 294 -15.84 10.57 16.77
CA ILE A 294 -15.93 9.15 16.38
C ILE A 294 -15.47 8.33 17.58
N SER A 295 -16.33 8.28 18.60
CA SER A 295 -16.22 7.40 19.75
C SER A 295 -17.55 6.66 19.82
N ARG A 296 -17.53 5.35 19.50
CA ARG A 296 -18.71 4.51 19.74
C ARG A 296 -18.97 4.52 21.25
N LYS A 297 -20.11 5.07 21.66
CA LYS A 297 -20.73 4.73 22.95
C LYS A 297 -20.97 3.22 22.93
N VAL A 298 -20.11 2.46 23.58
CA VAL A 298 -20.37 1.05 23.89
C VAL A 298 -21.44 1.03 24.98
N SER A 299 -22.71 0.85 24.60
CA SER A 299 -23.75 0.43 25.54
C SER A 299 -23.50 -1.04 25.88
N ARG A 300 -22.73 -1.29 26.94
CA ARG A 300 -22.82 -2.57 27.65
C ARG A 300 -24.12 -2.55 28.43
N SER A 301 -25.11 -3.29 27.96
CA SER A 301 -26.33 -3.58 28.72
C SER A 301 -26.72 -5.05 28.55
N CYS A 302 -26.33 -5.80 29.58
CA CYS A 302 -26.99 -6.95 30.21
C CYS A 302 -27.11 -8.32 29.51
N LEU A 303 -26.64 -9.30 30.32
CA LEU A 303 -26.88 -10.75 30.41
C LEU A 303 -26.15 -11.66 29.42
#